data_AF-A0A3A5VAY5-F1
#
_entry.id   AF-A0A3A5VAY5-F1
#
_cell.length_a   1.000
_cell.length_b   1.000
_cell.length_c   1.000
_cell.angle_alpha   90.00
_cell.angle_beta   90.00
_cell.angle_gamma   90.00
#
_symmetry.space_group_name_H-M   'P 1'
#
loop_
_entity.id
_entity.type
_entity.pdbx_description
1 polymer ?
#
loop_
_entity_poly.entity_id
_entity_poly.type
_entity_poly.pdbx_seq_one_letter_code
_entity_poly.pdbx_strand_id
1 'polypeptide(L)'
;MGMVVMTYKVNPDSNVDDVDTDAIAEAIRGFSNDDYDIQLVETKPLAFGLKYVQVHVKMNDGEGLADALEAQMSALHGVGEIEVLSMGLI
;
A
#
# COMPACT_ATOMS: atom_id res chain seq x y z
N MET A 1 -8.21 2.53 21.95
CA MET A 1 -7.71 2.36 20.58
C MET A 1 -6.31 2.93 20.54
N GLY A 2 -5.33 2.13 20.13
CA GLY A 2 -3.95 2.58 19.92
C GLY A 2 -3.75 3.06 18.50
N MET A 3 -2.63 3.71 18.23
CA MET A 3 -2.20 3.96 16.85
C MET A 3 -1.29 2.80 16.41
N VAL A 4 -1.40 2.42 15.15
CA VAL A 4 -0.51 1.44 14.52
C VAL A 4 0.21 2.09 13.35
N VAL A 5 1.43 1.63 13.12
CA VAL A 5 2.15 1.83 11.86
C VAL A 5 2.15 0.50 11.12
N MET A 6 1.68 0.52 9.89
CA MET A 6 1.73 -0.63 8.98
C MET A 6 2.62 -0.31 7.78
N THR A 7 3.38 -1.32 7.36
CA THR A 7 4.14 -1.29 6.12
C THR A 7 3.56 -2.33 5.18
N TYR A 8 3.07 -1.89 4.03
CA TYR A 8 2.54 -2.75 2.98
C TYR A 8 3.51 -2.85 1.82
N LYS A 9 3.51 -4.02 1.17
CA LYS A 9 4.09 -4.26 -0.15
C LYS A 9 2.95 -4.53 -1.12
N VAL A 10 2.79 -3.65 -2.10
CA VAL A 10 1.79 -3.74 -3.15
C VAL A 10 2.48 -4.21 -4.43
N ASN A 11 2.22 -5.44 -4.83
CA ASN A 11 2.78 -6.02 -6.03
C ASN A 11 1.92 -5.66 -7.26
N PRO A 12 2.54 -5.46 -8.44
CA PRO A 12 1.78 -5.37 -9.68
C PRO A 12 1.11 -6.72 -10.02
N ASP A 13 -0.04 -6.67 -10.70
CA ASP A 13 -0.72 -7.86 -11.21
C ASP A 13 0.15 -8.54 -12.27
N SER A 14 0.47 -9.80 -12.05
CA SER A 14 1.33 -10.60 -12.94
C SER A 14 0.67 -10.96 -14.28
N ASN A 15 -0.64 -10.73 -14.42
CA ASN A 15 -1.38 -10.93 -15.67
C ASN A 15 -1.52 -9.65 -16.49
N VAL A 16 -1.04 -8.51 -15.98
CA VAL A 16 -1.07 -7.23 -16.66
C VAL A 16 0.36 -6.89 -17.09
N ASP A 17 0.55 -6.73 -18.39
CA ASP A 17 1.83 -6.27 -18.94
C ASP A 17 2.02 -4.77 -18.68
N ASP A 18 3.28 -4.36 -18.52
CA ASP A 18 3.69 -2.95 -18.41
C ASP A 18 2.97 -2.14 -17.29
N VAL A 19 2.69 -2.78 -16.14
CA VAL A 19 2.10 -2.09 -14.98
C VAL A 19 2.94 -0.90 -14.54
N ASP A 20 2.33 0.29 -14.54
CA ASP A 20 2.96 1.52 -14.05
C ASP A 20 2.90 1.60 -12.52
N THR A 21 3.92 1.06 -11.87
CA THR A 21 4.07 1.13 -10.41
C THR A 21 4.21 2.55 -9.87
N ASP A 22 4.70 3.50 -10.68
CA ASP A 22 4.83 4.88 -10.25
C ASP A 22 3.45 5.58 -10.23
N ALA A 23 2.57 5.27 -11.19
CA ALA A 23 1.18 5.70 -11.14
C ALA A 23 0.40 5.10 -9.95
N ILE A 24 0.62 3.82 -9.63
CA ILE A 24 0.06 3.19 -8.41
C ILE A 24 0.54 3.93 -7.16
N ALA A 25 1.84 4.25 -7.07
CA ALA A 25 2.40 4.99 -5.95
C ALA A 25 1.77 6.38 -5.80
N GLU A 26 1.60 7.13 -6.89
CA GLU A 26 0.92 8.44 -6.87
C GLU A 26 -0.54 8.32 -6.41
N ALA A 27 -1.27 7.30 -6.87
CA ALA A 27 -2.66 7.07 -6.46
C ALA A 27 -2.76 6.80 -4.95
N ILE A 28 -1.88 5.94 -4.41
CA ILE A 28 -1.88 5.60 -2.98
C ILE A 28 -1.51 6.81 -2.10
N ARG A 29 -0.61 7.71 -2.55
CA ARG A 29 -0.33 8.95 -1.82
C ARG A 29 -1.59 9.80 -1.62
N GLY A 30 -2.50 9.76 -2.58
CA GLY A 30 -3.80 10.44 -2.54
C GLY A 30 -4.81 9.85 -1.55
N PHE A 31 -4.54 8.69 -0.94
CA PHE A 31 -5.44 8.08 0.05
C PHE A 31 -5.35 8.70 1.45
N SER A 32 -4.39 9.60 1.67
CA SER A 32 -4.23 10.30 2.94
C SER A 32 -5.52 11.03 3.35
N ASN A 33 -6.02 10.77 4.55
CA ASN A 33 -7.23 11.38 5.10
C ASN A 33 -7.20 11.34 6.65
N ASP A 34 -8.34 11.60 7.30
CA ASP A 34 -8.43 11.63 8.77
C ASP A 34 -8.18 10.25 9.42
N ASP A 35 -8.43 9.15 8.68
CA ASP A 35 -8.25 7.78 9.15
C ASP A 35 -6.85 7.22 8.79
N TYR A 36 -6.29 7.65 7.65
CA TYR A 36 -5.04 7.16 7.09
C TYR A 36 -4.01 8.28 6.94
N ASP A 37 -2.96 8.20 7.75
CA ASP A 37 -1.79 9.05 7.65
C ASP A 37 -0.72 8.34 6.79
N ILE A 38 -0.76 8.51 5.47
CA ILE A 38 0.20 7.91 4.53
C ILE A 38 1.53 8.67 4.62
N GLN A 39 2.48 8.08 5.32
CA GLN A 39 3.75 8.72 5.67
C GLN A 39 4.78 8.65 4.53
N LEU A 40 4.82 7.52 3.82
CA LEU A 40 5.83 7.28 2.79
C LEU A 40 5.32 6.26 1.78
N VAL A 41 5.46 6.59 0.49
CA VAL A 41 5.17 5.68 -0.63
C VAL A 41 6.37 5.68 -1.57
N GLU A 42 6.96 4.51 -1.78
CA GLU A 42 8.18 4.33 -2.57
C GLU A 42 8.06 3.16 -3.53
N THR A 43 8.51 3.35 -4.76
CA THR A 43 8.67 2.25 -5.70
C THR A 43 10.04 1.58 -5.48
N LYS A 44 10.07 0.27 -5.22
CA LYS A 44 11.29 -0.49 -4.95
C LYS A 44 11.52 -1.59 -5.99
N PRO A 45 12.77 -1.86 -6.38
CA PRO A 45 13.08 -2.97 -7.28
C PRO A 45 12.80 -4.32 -6.60
N LEU A 46 12.28 -5.27 -7.36
CA LEU A 46 12.07 -6.65 -6.93
C LEU A 46 13.12 -7.58 -7.57
N ALA A 47 12.88 -8.02 -8.80
CA ALA A 47 13.78 -8.85 -9.61
C ALA A 47 13.40 -8.72 -11.09
N PHE A 48 14.33 -9.05 -11.99
CA PHE A 48 14.07 -9.06 -13.45
C PHE A 48 13.46 -7.77 -14.01
N GLY A 49 13.84 -6.61 -13.44
CA GLY A 49 13.31 -5.30 -13.84
C GLY A 49 11.93 -4.97 -13.27
N LEU A 50 11.28 -5.89 -12.56
CA LEU A 50 10.02 -5.65 -11.87
C LEU A 50 10.25 -4.77 -10.64
N LYS A 51 9.20 -4.02 -10.30
CA LYS A 51 9.13 -3.17 -9.12
C LYS A 51 7.87 -3.49 -8.31
N TYR A 52 7.85 -3.07 -7.05
CA TYR A 52 6.65 -3.05 -6.20
C TYR A 52 6.55 -1.68 -5.51
N VAL A 53 5.37 -1.37 -4.98
CA VAL A 53 5.16 -0.15 -4.18
C VAL A 53 5.19 -0.52 -2.70
N GLN A 54 6.06 0.13 -1.92
CA GLN A 54 6.07 0.05 -0.47
C GLN A 54 5.32 1.25 0.11
N VAL A 55 4.37 0.97 0.99
CA VAL A 55 3.52 1.98 1.63
C VAL A 55 3.72 1.93 3.13
N HIS A 56 4.00 3.07 3.75
CA HIS A 56 3.97 3.23 5.20
C HIS A 56 2.78 4.08 5.57
N VAL A 57 1.90 3.55 6.41
CA VAL A 57 0.70 4.22 6.89
C VAL A 57 0.65 4.16 8.40
N LYS A 58 0.24 5.27 9.00
CA LYS A 58 -0.16 5.35 10.39
C LYS A 58 -1.68 5.47 10.44
N MET A 59 -2.34 4.67 11.26
CA MET A 59 -3.79 4.72 11.43
C MET A 59 -4.20 4.24 12.82
N ASN A 60 -5.47 4.44 13.16
CA ASN A 60 -6.04 3.88 14.39
C ASN A 60 -6.16 2.35 14.27
N ASP A 61 -5.90 1.62 15.36
CA ASP A 61 -6.16 0.17 15.47
C ASP A 61 -7.66 -0.12 15.70
N GLY A 62 -8.51 0.58 14.95
CA GLY A 62 -9.94 0.41 14.94
C GLY A 62 -10.33 -0.73 14.00
N GLU A 63 -11.42 -1.42 14.31
CA GLU A 63 -11.89 -2.55 13.51
C GLU A 63 -12.21 -2.11 12.06
N GLY A 64 -11.63 -2.81 11.07
CA GLY A 64 -11.92 -2.65 9.65
C GLY A 64 -11.13 -1.58 8.89
N LEU A 65 -10.31 -0.75 9.55
CA LEU A 65 -9.53 0.29 8.85
C LEU A 65 -8.46 -0.29 7.93
N ALA A 66 -7.74 -1.32 8.39
CA ALA A 66 -6.74 -2.03 7.59
C ALA A 66 -7.37 -2.67 6.35
N ASP A 67 -8.44 -3.45 6.56
CA ASP A 67 -9.16 -4.14 5.48
C ASP A 67 -9.70 -3.13 4.44
N ALA A 68 -10.23 -2.00 4.89
CA ALA A 68 -10.75 -0.95 4.00
C ALA A 68 -9.63 -0.25 3.20
N LEU A 69 -8.43 -0.09 3.76
CA LEU A 69 -7.28 0.45 3.04
C LEU A 69 -6.76 -0.55 2.00
N GLU A 70 -6.67 -1.83 2.37
CA GLU A 70 -6.27 -2.91 1.46
C GLU A 70 -7.26 -3.06 0.30
N ALA A 71 -8.56 -2.92 0.57
CA ALA A 71 -9.60 -2.91 -0.46
C ALA A 71 -9.45 -1.71 -1.42
N GLN A 72 -9.11 -0.52 -0.91
CA GLN A 72 -8.86 0.66 -1.75
C GLN A 72 -7.63 0.49 -2.63
N MET A 73 -6.53 -0.02 -2.06
CA MET A 73 -5.30 -0.29 -2.80
C MET A 73 -5.53 -1.36 -3.88
N SER A 74 -6.22 -2.46 -3.56
CA SER A 74 -6.48 -3.54 -4.52
C SER A 74 -7.46 -3.15 -5.63
N ALA A 75 -8.28 -2.11 -5.44
CA ALA A 75 -9.15 -1.58 -6.48
C ALA A 75 -8.41 -0.76 -7.55
N LEU A 76 -7.15 -0.37 -7.32
CA LEU A 76 -6.34 0.33 -8.31
C LEU A 76 -5.98 -0.61 -9.46
N HIS A 77 -6.09 -0.10 -10.69
CA HIS A 77 -5.71 -0.87 -11.87
C HIS A 77 -4.23 -1.27 -11.83
N GLY A 78 -3.96 -2.54 -12.14
CA GLY A 78 -2.60 -3.09 -12.15
C GLY A 78 -2.09 -3.50 -10.77
N VAL A 79 -2.86 -3.31 -9.68
CA VAL A 79 -2.52 -3.89 -8.38
C VAL A 79 -2.90 -5.37 -8.34
N GLY A 80 -1.94 -6.20 -7.92
CA GLY A 80 -2.13 -7.62 -7.64
C GLY A 80 -2.14 -7.89 -6.14
N GLU A 81 -1.19 -8.70 -5.68
CA GLU A 81 -1.10 -9.10 -4.27
C GLU A 81 -0.61 -7.97 -3.36
N ILE A 82 -1.28 -7.82 -2.21
CA ILE A 82 -0.88 -6.91 -1.13
C ILE A 82 -0.40 -7.75 0.05
N GLU A 83 0.82 -7.49 0.51
CA GLU A 83 1.46 -8.17 1.63
C GLU A 83 1.71 -7.18 2.78
N VAL A 84 1.47 -7.60 4.02
CA VAL A 84 1.89 -6.85 5.21
C VAL A 84 3.33 -7.20 5.54
N LEU A 85 4.25 -6.24 5.44
CA LEU A 85 5.66 -6.41 5.79
C LEU A 85 5.92 -6.23 7.30
N SER A 86 5.22 -5.31 7.94
CA SER A 86 5.35 -5.04 9.37
C SER A 86 4.13 -4.36 9.94
N MET A 87 3.84 -4.62 11.22
CA MET A 87 2.85 -3.92 12.01
C MET A 87 3.45 -3.60 13.39
N GLY A 88 3.31 -2.35 13.85
CA GLY A 88 3.81 -1.92 15.15
C GLY A 88 2.88 -0.93 15.83
N LEU A 89 2.66 -1.11 17.14
CA LEU A 89 1.96 -0.16 17.98
C LEU A 89 2.85 1.05 18.29
N ILE A 90 2.27 2.24 18.33
CA ILE A 90 2.92 3.52 18.63
C ILE A 90 2.18 4.33 19.69
#